data_AF-A0A821PJF0-F1
#
_entry.id   AF-A0A821PJF0-F1
#
_cell.length_a   1.000
_cell.length_b   1.000
_cell.length_c   1.000
_cell.angle_alpha   90.00
_cell.angle_beta   90.00
_cell.angle_gamma   90.00
#
_symmetry.space_group_name_H-M   'P 1'
#
loop_
_entity.id
_entity.type
_entity.pdbx_description
1 polymer ?
#
loop_
_entity_poly.entity_id
_entity_poly.type
_entity_poly.pdbx_seq_one_letter_code
_entity_poly.pdbx_strand_id
1 'polypeptide(L)'
;MIYFDQYEIVPAIIQNINGLVKGLCYMKKQSIEQTCQTSDHLQYVIKISLDCDSDSILIIVDSKNPFCHTGNYSCFNLQTSIKTNLSTLCEHIKSKMNTNSYTGYMQRNSQLVLTKIMEEYWELVAASENNKIYECSDLFVHILIYLNSIGLSLEDISNELNKRRWTLKTLIQYDNLCEVKQNEILIAITNSKYFNKTDQFAENELGIKIIRYSNRNLLIEGEIINQEKFSKYFPHDRYSKLSLLPCNPKDMIWLLASKRITHIITYDTIIENYPKISTRIHQIIDPTIYLALISRQEDIIEPDKWTNKNKPLIASEYICQLTKYFQDNSIDSDRYHLDELSGSSEAFLINTKKYLLADAIVHTGRTIQSNNLRIWNIIIPKGQIHIQINL
;
A
#
# COMPACT_ATOMS: atom_id res chain seq x y z
N MET A 1 -13.58 -11.66 12.03
CA MET A 1 -14.68 -12.64 12.15
C MET A 1 -15.75 -12.12 11.21
N ILE A 2 -16.23 -12.94 10.27
CA ILE A 2 -17.19 -12.47 9.25
C ILE A 2 -18.56 -12.31 9.93
N TYR A 3 -19.15 -11.13 9.83
CA TYR A 3 -20.52 -10.88 10.27
C TYR A 3 -21.47 -11.27 9.15
N PHE A 4 -22.21 -12.34 9.38
CA PHE A 4 -23.29 -12.75 8.51
C PHE A 4 -24.56 -12.01 8.90
N ASP A 5 -25.41 -11.75 7.92
CA ASP A 5 -26.73 -11.17 8.18
C ASP A 5 -27.68 -12.19 8.87
N GLN A 6 -28.92 -11.77 9.09
CA GLN A 6 -29.97 -12.61 9.69
C GLN A 6 -30.28 -13.90 8.91
N TYR A 7 -29.85 -14.01 7.65
CA TYR A 7 -30.04 -15.16 6.78
C TYR A 7 -28.76 -16.01 6.63
N GLU A 8 -27.75 -15.77 7.45
CA GLU A 8 -26.43 -16.42 7.41
C GLU A 8 -25.70 -16.26 6.07
N ILE A 9 -25.94 -15.14 5.37
CA ILE A 9 -25.25 -14.77 4.14
C ILE A 9 -24.40 -13.52 4.34
N VAL A 10 -23.38 -13.37 3.48
CA VAL A 10 -22.51 -12.21 3.44
C VAL A 10 -22.29 -11.81 1.97
N PRO A 11 -22.39 -10.52 1.61
CA PRO A 11 -22.05 -10.04 0.28
C PRO A 11 -20.56 -10.26 0.00
N ALA A 12 -20.26 -10.72 -1.21
CA ALA A 12 -18.91 -10.98 -1.70
C ALA A 12 -18.73 -10.35 -3.08
N ILE A 13 -17.83 -9.38 -3.16
CA ILE A 13 -17.39 -8.73 -4.39
C ILE A 13 -16.29 -9.58 -5.00
N ILE A 14 -16.47 -10.02 -6.25
CA ILE A 14 -15.45 -10.74 -7.00
C ILE A 14 -14.75 -9.77 -7.95
N GLN A 15 -13.43 -9.68 -7.89
CA GLN A 15 -12.61 -8.76 -8.66
C GLN A 15 -11.46 -9.51 -9.34
N ASN A 16 -10.98 -9.05 -10.50
CA ASN A 16 -9.73 -9.56 -11.07
C ASN A 16 -8.50 -8.83 -10.52
N ILE A 17 -7.31 -9.34 -10.85
CA ILE A 17 -6.01 -8.74 -10.46
C ILE A 17 -5.89 -7.28 -10.92
N ASN A 18 -6.50 -6.93 -12.05
CA ASN A 18 -6.43 -5.60 -12.66
C ASN A 18 -7.45 -4.61 -12.07
N GLY A 19 -8.18 -5.01 -11.02
CA GLY A 19 -9.17 -4.15 -10.35
C GLY A 19 -10.56 -4.13 -10.99
N LEU A 20 -10.81 -4.90 -12.05
CA LEU A 20 -12.14 -5.03 -12.65
C LEU A 20 -13.06 -5.87 -11.75
N VAL A 21 -14.17 -5.28 -11.31
CA VAL A 21 -15.22 -6.00 -10.58
C VAL A 21 -15.93 -6.95 -11.55
N LYS A 22 -15.81 -8.24 -11.30
CA LYS A 22 -16.45 -9.30 -12.08
C LYS A 22 -17.89 -9.56 -11.66
N GLY A 23 -18.21 -9.47 -10.37
CA GLY A 23 -19.57 -9.71 -9.90
C GLY A 23 -19.74 -9.46 -8.41
N LEU A 24 -20.99 -9.40 -7.97
CA LEU A 24 -21.40 -9.43 -6.57
C LEU A 24 -22.20 -10.70 -6.36
N CYS A 25 -21.78 -11.54 -5.41
CA CYS A 25 -22.49 -12.73 -4.99
C CYS A 25 -22.77 -12.68 -3.50
N TYR A 26 -23.76 -13.45 -3.05
CA TYR A 26 -24.00 -13.66 -1.62
C TYR A 26 -23.50 -15.06 -1.26
N MET A 27 -22.58 -15.14 -0.30
CA MET A 27 -22.01 -16.40 0.16
C MET A 27 -22.66 -16.82 1.47
N LYS A 28 -23.09 -18.08 1.56
CA LYS A 28 -23.52 -18.67 2.84
C LYS A 28 -22.29 -19.04 3.66
N LYS A 29 -22.43 -19.02 4.99
CA LYS A 29 -21.40 -19.48 5.93
C LYS A 29 -20.82 -20.85 5.56
N GLN A 30 -21.69 -21.82 5.24
CA GLN A 30 -21.30 -23.17 4.83
C GLN A 30 -20.52 -23.19 3.49
N SER A 31 -20.81 -22.26 2.57
CA SER A 31 -20.15 -22.18 1.26
C SER A 31 -18.75 -21.57 1.32
N ILE A 32 -18.42 -20.85 2.37
CA ILE A 32 -17.04 -20.36 2.62
C ILE A 32 -16.15 -21.49 3.13
N GLU A 33 -16.74 -22.44 3.88
CA GLU A 33 -16.04 -23.60 4.44
C GLU A 33 -15.90 -24.75 3.43
N GLN A 34 -16.75 -24.79 2.40
CA GLN A 34 -16.70 -25.79 1.34
C GLN A 34 -15.96 -25.25 0.10
N THR A 35 -15.04 -26.05 -0.44
CA THR A 35 -14.37 -25.75 -1.71
C THR A 35 -15.40 -25.83 -2.84
N CYS A 36 -15.76 -24.69 -3.44
CA CYS A 36 -16.76 -24.61 -4.51
C CYS A 36 -16.36 -25.44 -5.75
N GLN A 37 -16.99 -26.61 -5.96
CA GLN A 37 -16.92 -27.41 -7.20
C GLN A 37 -18.30 -27.50 -7.86
N THR A 38 -18.82 -26.39 -8.40
CA THR A 38 -20.16 -26.40 -9.02
C THR A 38 -20.25 -25.68 -10.37
N SER A 39 -19.14 -25.35 -11.04
CA SER A 39 -19.20 -24.80 -12.40
C SER A 39 -17.97 -25.15 -13.25
N ASP A 40 -18.18 -25.28 -14.57
CA ASP A 40 -17.12 -25.48 -15.57
C ASP A 40 -16.18 -24.26 -15.72
N HIS A 41 -16.46 -23.16 -15.02
CA HIS A 41 -15.73 -21.89 -15.09
C HIS A 41 -15.07 -21.56 -13.75
N LEU A 42 -14.18 -22.45 -13.30
CA LEU A 42 -13.41 -22.27 -12.07
C LEU A 42 -12.68 -20.92 -12.06
N GLN A 43 -12.88 -20.16 -10.99
CA GLN A 43 -12.15 -18.93 -10.70
C GLN A 43 -11.07 -19.24 -9.66
N TYR A 44 -9.81 -19.01 -9.98
CA TYR A 44 -8.73 -19.26 -9.02
C TYR A 44 -8.66 -18.10 -8.05
N VAL A 45 -9.03 -18.34 -6.79
CA VAL A 45 -8.96 -17.32 -5.75
C VAL A 45 -7.50 -17.02 -5.43
N ILE A 46 -7.11 -15.75 -5.57
CA ILE A 46 -5.77 -15.24 -5.27
C ILE A 46 -5.73 -14.62 -3.88
N LYS A 47 -6.77 -13.86 -3.54
CA LYS A 47 -6.86 -13.12 -2.28
C LYS A 47 -8.30 -13.02 -1.84
N ILE A 48 -8.53 -13.18 -0.54
CA ILE A 48 -9.81 -12.82 0.09
C ILE A 48 -9.50 -11.74 1.12
N SER A 49 -10.25 -10.65 1.09
CA SER A 49 -10.18 -9.55 2.07
C SER A 49 -11.57 -9.31 2.65
N LEU A 50 -11.63 -8.82 3.87
CA LEU A 50 -12.87 -8.30 4.45
C LEU A 50 -12.84 -6.78 4.39
N ASP A 51 -14.00 -6.16 4.36
CA ASP A 51 -14.11 -4.73 4.68
C ASP A 51 -13.82 -4.46 6.16
N CYS A 52 -13.82 -3.18 6.53
CA CYS A 52 -13.37 -2.74 7.84
C CYS A 52 -14.29 -3.18 8.99
N ASP A 53 -15.57 -3.36 8.71
CA ASP A 53 -16.62 -3.86 9.58
C ASP A 53 -16.84 -5.36 9.47
N SER A 54 -16.21 -6.04 8.50
CA SER A 54 -16.29 -7.49 8.29
C SER A 54 -17.69 -7.99 7.91
N ASP A 55 -18.53 -7.15 7.32
CA ASP A 55 -19.85 -7.51 6.80
C ASP A 55 -19.88 -7.66 5.27
N SER A 56 -18.75 -7.43 4.59
CA SER A 56 -18.56 -7.78 3.18
C SER A 56 -17.20 -8.43 2.90
N ILE A 57 -17.16 -9.25 1.85
CA ILE A 57 -15.97 -9.95 1.37
C ILE A 57 -15.53 -9.38 0.02
N LEU A 58 -14.23 -9.19 -0.18
CA LEU A 58 -13.60 -8.94 -1.47
C LEU A 58 -12.75 -10.15 -1.86
N ILE A 59 -13.08 -10.79 -2.98
CA ILE A 59 -12.39 -11.96 -3.53
C ILE A 59 -11.70 -11.56 -4.82
N ILE A 60 -10.38 -11.52 -4.81
CA ILE A 60 -9.57 -11.34 -6.02
C ILE A 60 -9.35 -12.70 -6.66
N VAL A 61 -9.70 -12.83 -7.93
CA VAL A 61 -9.58 -14.08 -8.70
C VAL A 61 -8.72 -13.90 -9.94
N ASP A 62 -7.94 -14.93 -10.27
CA ASP A 62 -7.34 -15.11 -11.59
C ASP A 62 -8.25 -16.03 -12.39
N SER A 63 -8.74 -15.55 -13.53
CA SER A 63 -9.46 -16.41 -14.45
C SER A 63 -9.35 -15.84 -15.84
N LYS A 64 -8.85 -16.71 -16.73
CA LYS A 64 -8.79 -16.50 -18.17
C LYS A 64 -10.15 -16.68 -18.86
N ASN A 65 -11.10 -17.30 -18.15
CA ASN A 65 -12.42 -17.60 -18.69
C ASN A 65 -13.44 -16.49 -18.39
N PRO A 66 -14.51 -16.38 -19.21
CA PRO A 66 -15.66 -15.54 -18.93
C PRO A 66 -16.24 -15.82 -17.54
N PHE A 67 -16.67 -14.76 -16.85
CA PHE A 67 -17.23 -14.84 -15.50
C PHE A 67 -18.76 -14.93 -15.51
N CYS A 68 -19.39 -14.23 -16.46
CA CYS A 68 -20.83 -14.18 -16.58
C CYS A 68 -21.32 -15.33 -17.48
N HIS A 69 -22.47 -15.90 -17.14
CA HIS A 69 -23.14 -16.95 -17.94
C HIS A 69 -23.54 -16.48 -19.36
N THR A 70 -23.49 -15.18 -19.65
CA THR A 70 -23.69 -14.60 -20.99
C THR A 70 -22.40 -14.54 -21.83
N GLY A 71 -21.27 -15.06 -21.32
CA GLY A 71 -19.97 -15.02 -22.00
C GLY A 71 -19.16 -13.74 -21.73
N ASN A 72 -19.65 -12.84 -20.89
CA ASN A 72 -18.93 -11.62 -20.50
C ASN A 72 -17.92 -11.86 -19.36
N TYR A 73 -16.88 -11.03 -19.27
CA TYR A 73 -15.89 -11.08 -18.19
C TYR A 73 -16.34 -10.45 -16.87
N SER A 74 -17.48 -9.74 -16.87
CA SER A 74 -18.14 -9.20 -15.68
C SER A 74 -19.66 -9.29 -15.82
N CYS A 75 -20.36 -9.49 -14.69
CA CYS A 75 -21.81 -9.36 -14.56
C CYS A 75 -22.26 -7.89 -14.65
N PHE A 76 -21.38 -6.93 -14.38
CA PHE A 76 -21.66 -5.50 -14.41
C PHE A 76 -21.36 -4.85 -15.77
N ASN A 77 -21.61 -5.58 -16.85
CA ASN A 77 -21.32 -5.11 -18.21
C ASN A 77 -22.29 -4.01 -18.72
N LEU A 78 -23.25 -3.62 -17.89
CA LEU A 78 -24.25 -2.58 -18.16
C LEU A 78 -24.03 -1.37 -17.24
N GLN A 79 -22.94 -0.62 -17.43
CA GLN A 79 -22.96 0.85 -17.49
C GLN A 79 -21.56 1.45 -17.61
N THR A 80 -21.48 2.35 -18.59
CA THR A 80 -20.53 3.47 -18.74
C THR A 80 -19.05 3.11 -18.79
N SER A 81 -18.52 3.11 -20.02
CA SER A 81 -17.14 3.50 -20.37
C SER A 81 -16.32 3.96 -19.16
N ILE A 82 -15.70 3.00 -18.47
CA ILE A 82 -14.61 3.30 -17.55
C ILE A 82 -13.60 4.04 -18.43
N LYS A 83 -13.31 5.30 -18.07
CA LYS A 83 -12.25 6.10 -18.73
C LYS A 83 -11.09 5.17 -19.00
N THR A 84 -10.74 4.99 -20.27
CA THR A 84 -9.68 4.10 -20.74
C THR A 84 -8.46 4.23 -19.83
N ASN A 85 -8.16 3.17 -19.07
CA ASN A 85 -6.93 3.10 -18.31
C ASN A 85 -5.83 2.48 -19.19
N LEU A 86 -4.56 2.68 -18.84
CA LEU A 86 -3.43 2.20 -19.65
C LEU A 86 -3.45 0.67 -19.85
N SER A 87 -3.94 -0.10 -18.87
CA SER A 87 -4.04 -1.55 -18.98
C SER A 87 -5.03 -1.98 -20.06
N THR A 88 -6.24 -1.41 -20.10
CA THR A 88 -7.22 -1.69 -21.16
C THR A 88 -6.72 -1.26 -22.54
N LEU A 89 -5.98 -0.16 -22.62
CA LEU A 89 -5.34 0.28 -23.87
C LEU A 89 -4.26 -0.72 -24.33
N CYS A 90 -3.41 -1.21 -23.43
CA CYS A 90 -2.40 -2.22 -23.76
C CYS A 90 -3.02 -3.54 -24.22
N GLU A 91 -4.07 -4.01 -23.54
CA GLU A 91 -4.83 -5.20 -23.96
C GLU A 91 -5.45 -4.98 -25.35
N HIS A 92 -6.00 -3.78 -25.60
CA HIS A 92 -6.54 -3.43 -26.91
C HIS A 92 -5.46 -3.44 -27.99
N ILE A 93 -4.31 -2.79 -27.77
CA ILE A 93 -3.18 -2.76 -28.71
C ILE A 93 -2.74 -4.19 -29.04
N LYS A 94 -2.56 -5.03 -28.02
CA LYS A 94 -2.16 -6.44 -28.17
C LYS A 94 -3.18 -7.24 -29.00
N SER A 95 -4.47 -7.00 -28.79
CA SER A 95 -5.54 -7.67 -29.55
C SER A 95 -5.53 -7.34 -31.05
N LYS A 96 -4.92 -6.21 -31.45
CA LYS A 96 -4.91 -5.73 -32.83
C LYS A 96 -3.75 -6.25 -33.69
N MET A 97 -2.81 -7.02 -33.13
CA MET A 97 -1.60 -7.48 -33.84
C MET A 97 -1.88 -8.15 -35.19
N ASN A 98 -2.94 -8.96 -35.27
CA ASN A 98 -3.34 -9.69 -36.48
C ASN A 98 -4.41 -8.99 -37.31
N THR A 99 -4.69 -7.71 -37.04
CA THR A 99 -5.73 -6.94 -37.73
C THR A 99 -5.13 -5.97 -38.75
N ASN A 100 -5.95 -5.55 -39.72
CA ASN A 100 -5.60 -4.49 -40.67
C ASN A 100 -5.84 -3.08 -40.11
N SER A 101 -6.01 -2.92 -38.79
CA SER A 101 -6.12 -1.60 -38.17
C SER A 101 -4.77 -0.88 -38.21
N TYR A 102 -4.80 0.44 -38.04
CA TYR A 102 -3.60 1.27 -37.87
C TYR A 102 -2.64 0.68 -36.82
N THR A 103 -3.18 0.34 -35.64
CA THR A 103 -2.42 -0.25 -34.53
C THR A 103 -1.80 -1.60 -34.91
N GLY A 104 -2.51 -2.45 -35.67
CA GLY A 104 -1.98 -3.72 -36.15
C GLY A 104 -0.86 -3.54 -37.18
N TYR A 105 -1.06 -2.62 -38.12
CA TYR A 105 -0.05 -2.26 -39.12
C TYR A 105 1.23 -1.72 -38.47
N MET A 106 1.10 -0.80 -37.52
CA MET A 106 2.22 -0.20 -36.81
C MET A 106 3.00 -1.25 -36.01
N GLN A 107 2.33 -2.14 -35.29
CA GLN A 107 3.03 -3.21 -34.54
C GLN A 107 3.83 -4.16 -35.44
N ARG A 108 3.38 -4.41 -36.67
CA ARG A 108 4.13 -5.25 -37.64
C ARG A 108 5.31 -4.50 -38.27
N ASN A 109 5.38 -3.18 -38.13
CA ASN A 109 6.40 -2.32 -38.74
C ASN A 109 7.04 -1.43 -37.67
N SER A 110 7.79 -2.02 -36.74
CA SER A 110 8.40 -1.32 -35.59
C SER A 110 9.24 -0.09 -35.99
N GLN A 111 9.90 -0.12 -37.14
CA GLN A 111 10.67 1.03 -37.66
C GLN A 111 9.79 2.26 -37.95
N LEU A 112 8.58 2.06 -38.49
CA LEU A 112 7.64 3.14 -38.74
C LEU A 112 7.08 3.70 -37.43
N VAL A 113 6.90 2.84 -36.42
CA VAL A 113 6.48 3.29 -35.08
C VAL A 113 7.54 4.19 -34.44
N LEU A 114 8.82 3.85 -34.59
CA LEU A 114 9.91 4.70 -34.11
C LEU A 114 9.90 6.08 -34.80
N THR A 115 9.64 6.12 -36.11
CA THR A 115 9.48 7.40 -36.82
C THR A 115 8.31 8.20 -36.26
N LYS A 116 7.15 7.57 -36.01
CA LYS A 116 6.01 8.23 -35.37
C LYS A 116 6.37 8.74 -33.97
N ILE A 117 7.02 7.94 -33.13
CA ILE A 117 7.48 8.37 -31.79
C ILE A 117 8.35 9.64 -31.89
N MET A 118 9.26 9.71 -32.86
CA MET A 118 10.08 10.90 -33.07
C MET A 118 9.24 12.12 -33.51
N GLU A 119 8.26 11.91 -34.39
CA GLU A 119 7.34 12.96 -34.84
C GLU A 119 6.52 13.52 -33.67
N GLU A 120 5.82 12.66 -32.93
CA GLU A 120 4.98 13.05 -31.78
C GLU A 120 5.82 13.74 -30.67
N TYR A 121 7.07 13.31 -30.49
CA TYR A 121 7.99 13.96 -29.55
C TYR A 121 8.29 15.40 -29.98
N TRP A 122 8.56 15.63 -31.26
CA TRP A 122 8.80 16.98 -31.77
C TRP A 122 7.54 17.84 -31.73
N GLU A 123 6.37 17.27 -32.03
CA GLU A 123 5.09 17.95 -31.92
C GLU A 123 4.79 18.35 -30.47
N LEU A 124 5.05 17.46 -29.50
CA LEU A 124 4.93 17.78 -28.07
C LEU A 124 5.85 18.94 -27.64
N VAL A 125 7.09 18.95 -28.14
CA VAL A 125 8.06 20.02 -27.86
C VAL A 125 7.59 21.36 -28.46
N ALA A 126 7.01 21.34 -29.66
CA ALA A 126 6.56 22.53 -30.38
C ALA A 126 5.15 23.00 -29.98
N ALA A 127 4.36 22.16 -29.32
CA ALA A 127 2.96 22.43 -29.01
C ALA A 127 2.75 23.55 -27.99
N SER A 128 1.67 24.30 -28.19
CA SER A 128 1.12 25.24 -27.20
C SER A 128 0.57 24.51 -25.98
N GLU A 129 0.44 25.18 -24.83
CA GLU A 129 0.04 24.56 -23.55
C GLU A 129 -1.24 23.72 -23.64
N ASN A 130 -2.24 24.21 -24.38
CA ASN A 130 -3.51 23.52 -24.57
C ASN A 130 -3.40 22.26 -25.44
N ASN A 131 -2.37 22.18 -26.30
CA ASN A 131 -2.17 21.06 -27.22
C ASN A 131 -1.21 20.00 -26.66
N LYS A 132 -0.36 20.34 -25.69
CA LYS A 132 0.61 19.40 -25.09
C LYS A 132 -0.02 18.12 -24.57
N ILE A 133 -1.26 18.17 -24.06
CA ILE A 133 -1.96 16.96 -23.59
C ILE A 133 -2.25 15.98 -24.72
N TYR A 134 -2.58 16.48 -25.92
CA TYR A 134 -2.88 15.65 -27.09
C TYR A 134 -1.60 15.02 -27.63
N GLU A 135 -0.56 15.82 -27.90
CA GLU A 135 0.72 15.32 -28.42
C GLU A 135 1.40 14.35 -27.43
N CYS A 136 1.27 14.61 -26.13
CA CYS A 136 1.77 13.70 -25.11
C CYS A 136 1.00 12.38 -25.16
N SER A 137 -0.32 12.43 -25.29
CA SER A 137 -1.15 11.22 -25.38
C SER A 137 -0.77 10.38 -26.61
N ASP A 138 -0.56 11.01 -27.77
CA ASP A 138 -0.19 10.32 -29.00
C ASP A 138 1.23 9.75 -28.93
N LEU A 139 2.19 10.47 -28.34
CA LEU A 139 3.51 9.95 -28.04
C LEU A 139 3.43 8.69 -27.16
N PHE A 140 2.64 8.72 -26.09
CA PHE A 140 2.46 7.57 -25.19
C PHE A 140 1.83 6.38 -25.91
N VAL A 141 0.80 6.59 -26.74
CA VAL A 141 0.17 5.51 -27.53
C VAL A 141 1.20 4.83 -28.44
N HIS A 142 2.02 5.61 -29.16
CA HIS A 142 3.03 5.05 -30.06
C HIS A 142 4.15 4.31 -29.30
N ILE A 143 4.55 4.79 -28.12
CA ILE A 143 5.47 4.07 -27.23
C ILE A 143 4.88 2.71 -26.85
N LEU A 144 3.61 2.64 -26.44
CA LEU A 144 2.96 1.37 -26.07
C LEU A 144 2.85 0.38 -27.24
N ILE A 145 2.53 0.89 -28.44
CA ILE A 145 2.53 0.11 -29.69
C ILE A 145 3.93 -0.47 -29.95
N TYR A 146 4.98 0.34 -29.82
CA TYR A 146 6.35 -0.08 -30.03
C TYR A 146 6.78 -1.15 -29.01
N LEU A 147 6.51 -0.95 -27.72
CA LEU A 147 6.83 -1.92 -26.67
C LEU A 147 6.20 -3.28 -26.96
N ASN A 148 4.91 -3.31 -27.29
CA ASN A 148 4.25 -4.57 -27.62
C ASN A 148 4.83 -5.22 -28.89
N SER A 149 5.27 -4.43 -29.88
CA SER A 149 5.93 -4.96 -31.10
C SER A 149 7.24 -5.69 -30.82
N ILE A 150 7.97 -5.30 -29.78
CA ILE A 150 9.23 -5.93 -29.36
C ILE A 150 9.04 -6.91 -28.19
N GLY A 151 7.80 -7.22 -27.83
CA GLY A 151 7.47 -8.17 -26.76
C GLY A 151 7.70 -7.65 -25.34
N LEU A 152 7.88 -6.34 -25.16
CA LEU A 152 7.96 -5.72 -23.84
C LEU A 152 6.59 -5.25 -23.35
N SER A 153 6.36 -5.38 -22.05
CA SER A 153 5.14 -4.97 -21.36
C SER A 153 5.35 -3.73 -20.50
N LEU A 154 4.25 -3.09 -20.10
CA LEU A 154 4.29 -2.03 -19.07
C LEU A 154 4.85 -2.53 -17.73
N GLU A 155 4.67 -3.83 -17.42
CA GLU A 155 5.20 -4.45 -16.21
C GLU A 155 6.73 -4.51 -16.25
N ASP A 156 7.33 -4.79 -17.42
CA ASP A 156 8.78 -4.78 -17.59
C ASP A 156 9.39 -3.40 -17.34
N ILE A 157 8.73 -2.35 -17.84
CA ILE A 157 9.13 -0.96 -17.56
C ILE A 157 8.96 -0.63 -16.08
N SER A 158 7.84 -1.02 -15.46
CA SER A 158 7.60 -0.80 -14.04
C SER A 158 8.69 -1.47 -13.19
N ASN A 159 9.04 -2.71 -13.50
CA ASN A 159 10.11 -3.44 -12.83
C ASN A 159 11.47 -2.75 -12.97
N GLU A 160 11.78 -2.23 -14.15
CA GLU A 160 13.03 -1.49 -14.40
C GLU A 160 13.06 -0.13 -13.66
N LEU A 161 11.94 0.60 -13.60
CA LEU A 161 11.81 1.82 -12.80
C LEU A 161 11.95 1.52 -11.30
N ASN A 162 11.37 0.42 -10.81
CA ASN A 162 11.48 0.01 -9.41
C ASN A 162 12.93 -0.36 -9.03
N LYS A 163 13.68 -1.04 -9.91
CA LYS A 163 15.11 -1.34 -9.69
C LYS A 163 15.96 -0.09 -9.50
N ARG A 164 15.64 0.99 -10.22
CA ARG A 164 16.33 2.27 -10.13
C ARG A 164 15.99 3.04 -8.84
N ARG A 165 15.16 2.46 -7.95
CA ARG A 165 14.72 3.06 -6.67
C ARG A 165 14.14 4.46 -6.87
N TRP A 166 13.29 4.64 -7.89
CA TRP A 166 12.46 5.84 -8.03
C TRP A 166 11.46 5.87 -6.87
N THR A 167 11.94 6.31 -5.71
CA THR A 167 11.09 6.60 -4.57
C THR A 167 10.48 7.99 -4.81
N LEU A 168 9.29 8.25 -4.27
CA LEU A 168 8.70 9.61 -4.28
C LEU A 168 9.67 10.67 -3.70
N LYS A 169 10.66 10.28 -2.89
CA LYS A 169 11.79 11.12 -2.44
C LYS A 169 12.63 11.69 -3.58
N THR A 170 12.82 10.96 -4.67
CA THR A 170 13.64 11.38 -5.83
C THR A 170 12.85 12.18 -6.87
N LEU A 171 11.52 12.10 -6.86
CA LEU A 171 10.63 12.71 -7.86
C LEU A 171 10.08 14.09 -7.45
N ILE A 172 10.13 14.43 -6.17
CA ILE A 172 9.52 15.67 -5.66
C ILE A 172 10.63 16.66 -5.25
N GLN A 173 10.92 17.63 -6.12
CA GLN A 173 11.44 18.92 -5.68
C GLN A 173 10.27 19.73 -5.09
N TYR A 174 10.37 20.07 -3.81
CA TYR A 174 9.35 20.82 -3.09
C TYR A 174 9.53 22.32 -3.35
N ASP A 175 8.73 22.90 -4.25
CA ASP A 175 8.67 24.37 -4.36
C ASP A 175 7.29 24.99 -4.12
N ASN A 176 6.17 24.27 -4.06
CA ASN A 176 4.88 24.88 -3.67
C ASN A 176 3.87 23.83 -3.19
N LEU A 177 3.63 23.76 -1.88
CA LEU A 177 2.49 23.05 -1.30
C LEU A 177 1.87 23.92 -0.19
N CYS A 178 0.53 23.92 -0.13
CA CYS A 178 -0.29 24.68 0.84
C CYS A 178 0.34 24.71 2.23
N GLU A 179 0.74 25.90 2.67
CA GLU A 179 1.11 26.13 4.06
C GLU A 179 -0.11 25.90 4.94
N VAL A 180 0.06 25.14 6.03
CA VAL A 180 -0.90 25.17 7.14
C VAL A 180 -1.09 26.64 7.52
N LYS A 181 -2.35 27.10 7.57
CA LYS A 181 -2.67 28.46 8.03
C LYS A 181 -1.94 28.69 9.35
N GLN A 182 -1.21 29.81 9.45
CA GLN A 182 -0.26 30.10 10.53
C GLN A 182 -0.83 29.99 11.98
N ASN A 183 -2.15 29.81 12.14
CA ASN A 183 -2.85 29.75 13.43
C ASN A 183 -3.58 28.42 13.76
N GLU A 184 -3.42 27.34 12.98
CA GLU A 184 -4.06 26.04 13.27
C GLU A 184 -3.03 24.95 13.63
N ILE A 185 -3.29 24.20 14.70
CA ILE A 185 -2.55 22.96 15.01
C ILE A 185 -3.31 21.81 14.37
N LEU A 186 -2.71 21.19 13.36
CA LEU A 186 -3.23 19.97 12.76
C LEU A 186 -2.32 18.81 13.11
N ILE A 187 -2.78 17.95 14.02
CA ILE A 187 -2.04 16.78 14.48
C ILE A 187 -2.55 15.55 13.73
N ALA A 188 -1.69 14.87 12.99
CA ALA A 188 -2.05 13.56 12.46
C ALA A 188 -1.89 12.47 13.51
N ILE A 189 -2.86 11.58 13.61
CA ILE A 189 -2.89 10.51 14.61
C ILE A 189 -3.32 9.18 14.00
N THR A 190 -2.82 8.09 14.59
CA THR A 190 -2.97 6.75 14.05
C THR A 190 -4.43 6.34 14.01
N ASN A 191 -4.89 5.86 12.84
CA ASN A 191 -6.23 5.33 12.62
C ASN A 191 -6.27 3.81 12.38
N SER A 192 -5.21 3.11 12.75
CA SER A 192 -5.02 1.67 12.51
C SER A 192 -5.15 0.86 13.80
N LYS A 193 -4.70 -0.41 13.79
CA LYS A 193 -4.74 -1.39 14.90
C LYS A 193 -4.35 -0.85 16.27
N TYR A 194 -3.50 0.18 16.33
CA TYR A 194 -2.95 0.75 17.56
C TYR A 194 -3.50 2.15 17.92
N PHE A 195 -4.62 2.57 17.33
CA PHE A 195 -5.21 3.89 17.58
C PHE A 195 -5.48 4.16 19.07
N ASN A 196 -5.98 3.16 19.81
CA ASN A 196 -6.25 3.29 21.25
C ASN A 196 -5.00 3.69 22.05
N LYS A 197 -3.83 3.23 21.63
CA LYS A 197 -2.57 3.51 22.33
C LYS A 197 -2.08 4.92 22.04
N THR A 198 -2.23 5.39 20.81
CA THR A 198 -1.92 6.79 20.46
C THR A 198 -2.92 7.77 21.07
N ASP A 199 -4.18 7.37 21.25
CA ASP A 199 -5.19 8.18 21.92
C ASP A 199 -4.88 8.29 23.42
N GLN A 200 -4.54 7.18 24.07
CA GLN A 200 -4.08 7.19 25.47
C GLN A 200 -2.81 8.02 25.66
N PHE A 201 -1.88 7.99 24.70
CA PHE A 201 -0.71 8.86 24.71
C PHE A 201 -1.12 10.34 24.64
N ALA A 202 -2.01 10.71 23.72
CA ALA A 202 -2.49 12.08 23.59
C ALA A 202 -3.20 12.56 24.87
N GLU A 203 -4.03 11.71 25.48
CA GLU A 203 -4.77 12.04 26.69
C GLU A 203 -3.84 12.18 27.91
N ASN A 204 -2.98 11.17 28.14
CA ASN A 204 -2.14 11.10 29.34
C ASN A 204 -0.92 12.03 29.27
N GLU A 205 -0.27 12.15 28.12
CA GLU A 205 0.97 12.91 27.99
C GLU A 205 0.72 14.34 27.52
N LEU A 206 -0.22 14.55 26.59
CA LEU A 206 -0.46 15.86 25.96
C LEU A 206 -1.67 16.59 26.54
N GLY A 207 -2.51 15.93 27.33
CA GLY A 207 -3.74 16.53 27.87
C GLY A 207 -4.83 16.74 26.82
N ILE A 208 -4.81 15.96 25.73
CA ILE A 208 -5.77 16.04 24.61
C ILE A 208 -6.63 14.78 24.60
N LYS A 209 -7.92 14.93 24.92
CA LYS A 209 -8.90 13.85 24.79
C LYS A 209 -9.44 13.83 23.36
N ILE A 210 -9.26 12.70 22.68
CA ILE A 210 -9.63 12.55 21.28
C ILE A 210 -11.08 12.06 21.17
N ILE A 211 -11.88 12.73 20.36
CA ILE A 211 -13.27 12.35 20.09
C ILE A 211 -13.33 11.68 18.72
N ARG A 212 -13.44 10.34 18.71
CA ARG A 212 -13.63 9.58 17.48
C ARG A 212 -15.12 9.41 17.20
N TYR A 213 -15.60 10.06 16.15
CA TYR A 213 -16.97 9.90 15.66
C TYR A 213 -17.10 8.63 14.80
N SER A 214 -18.26 7.99 14.80
CA SER A 214 -18.58 6.85 13.92
C SER A 214 -18.71 7.25 12.44
N ASN A 215 -18.85 8.54 12.17
CA ASN A 215 -19.02 9.08 10.82
C ASN A 215 -17.66 9.17 10.10
N ARG A 216 -17.66 9.03 8.77
CA ARG A 216 -16.47 9.14 7.90
C ARG A 216 -15.97 10.59 7.76
N ASN A 217 -15.69 11.26 8.87
CA ASN A 217 -15.11 12.60 8.87
C ASN A 217 -13.59 12.49 8.67
N LEU A 218 -13.07 13.29 7.75
CA LEU A 218 -11.63 13.39 7.50
C LEU A 218 -10.90 14.06 8.67
N LEU A 219 -11.56 14.97 9.39
CA LEU A 219 -11.03 15.62 10.59
C LEU A 219 -11.86 15.23 11.80
N ILE A 220 -11.17 15.04 12.92
CA ILE A 220 -11.78 14.80 14.23
C ILE A 220 -11.40 15.91 15.21
N GLU A 221 -12.18 16.03 16.26
CA GLU A 221 -12.00 17.04 17.29
C GLU A 221 -11.25 16.45 18.49
N GLY A 222 -10.51 17.32 19.17
CA GLY A 222 -9.82 17.00 20.42
C GLY A 222 -10.18 18.04 21.47
N GLU A 223 -10.61 17.58 22.64
CA GLU A 223 -10.86 18.41 23.80
C GLU A 223 -9.57 18.54 24.62
N ILE A 224 -9.18 19.77 24.96
CA ILE A 224 -8.05 20.01 25.87
C ILE A 224 -8.57 19.80 27.30
N ILE A 225 -8.21 18.68 27.90
CA ILE A 225 -8.62 18.32 29.27
C ILE A 225 -7.60 18.75 30.32
N ASN A 226 -6.36 19.00 29.93
CA ASN A 226 -5.31 19.49 30.82
C ASN A 226 -4.48 20.58 30.12
N GLN A 227 -4.76 21.83 30.48
CA GLN A 227 -4.11 22.99 29.89
C GLN A 227 -2.60 22.98 30.14
N GLU A 228 -2.13 22.68 31.35
CA GLU A 228 -0.69 22.71 31.68
C GLU A 228 0.13 21.75 30.82
N LYS A 229 -0.38 20.52 30.62
CA LYS A 229 0.25 19.53 29.73
C LYS A 229 0.24 20.00 28.28
N PHE A 230 -0.87 20.57 27.83
CA PHE A 230 -0.99 21.10 26.48
C PHE A 230 -0.02 22.27 26.22
N SER A 231 0.01 23.28 27.09
CA SER A 231 0.89 24.46 26.98
C SER A 231 2.37 24.10 26.93
N LYS A 232 2.77 23.01 27.60
CA LYS A 232 4.15 22.52 27.63
C LYS A 232 4.66 22.14 26.24
N TYR A 233 3.79 21.59 25.40
CA TYR A 233 4.15 21.08 24.07
C TYR A 233 3.64 21.99 22.94
N PHE A 234 2.65 22.84 23.21
CA PHE A 234 2.02 23.75 22.26
C PHE A 234 1.98 25.19 22.83
N PRO A 235 2.94 26.07 22.49
CA PRO A 235 2.99 27.43 23.04
C PRO A 235 1.76 28.28 22.66
N HIS A 236 1.20 29.01 23.63
CA HIS A 236 -0.12 29.66 23.54
C HIS A 236 -0.25 30.84 22.57
N ASP A 237 0.84 31.42 22.10
CA ASP A 237 0.79 32.70 21.40
C ASP A 237 0.54 32.58 19.88
N ARG A 238 0.28 31.37 19.36
CA ARG A 238 0.18 31.14 17.90
C ARG A 238 -1.02 30.35 17.41
N TYR A 239 -1.88 29.78 18.26
CA TYR A 239 -2.85 28.79 17.78
C TYR A 239 -4.26 29.00 18.31
N SER A 240 -5.24 29.15 17.41
CA SER A 240 -6.65 29.37 17.74
C SER A 240 -7.52 28.13 17.62
N LYS A 241 -7.00 27.05 17.01
CA LYS A 241 -7.78 25.82 16.75
C LYS A 241 -6.89 24.58 16.74
N LEU A 242 -7.34 23.54 17.45
CA LEU A 242 -6.79 22.19 17.40
C LEU A 242 -7.67 21.33 16.48
N SER A 243 -7.05 20.64 15.52
CA SER A 243 -7.71 19.68 14.65
C SER A 243 -6.86 18.42 14.56
N LEU A 244 -7.52 17.27 14.50
CA LEU A 244 -6.87 15.97 14.44
C LEU A 244 -7.19 15.31 13.09
N LEU A 245 -6.16 14.75 12.45
CA LEU A 245 -6.27 14.03 11.18
C LEU A 245 -6.00 12.55 11.41
N PRO A 246 -7.03 11.70 11.55
CA PRO A 246 -6.83 10.26 11.61
C PRO A 246 -6.34 9.73 10.25
N CYS A 247 -5.14 9.18 10.20
CA CYS A 247 -4.60 8.56 8.99
C CYS A 247 -3.66 7.39 9.29
N ASN A 248 -3.18 6.72 8.23
CA ASN A 248 -2.20 5.66 8.41
C ASN A 248 -0.84 6.28 8.76
N PRO A 249 -0.07 5.67 9.67
CA PRO A 249 1.23 6.19 10.08
C PRO A 249 2.20 6.54 8.95
N LYS A 250 2.17 5.77 7.85
CA LYS A 250 3.03 5.99 6.67
C LYS A 250 2.67 7.28 5.94
N ASP A 251 1.38 7.66 5.92
CA ASP A 251 0.90 8.86 5.26
C ASP A 251 1.24 10.12 6.07
N MET A 252 1.30 10.00 7.41
CA MET A 252 1.63 11.11 8.32
C MET A 252 2.96 11.77 7.98
N ILE A 253 3.98 10.95 7.70
CA ILE A 253 5.33 11.43 7.36
C ILE A 253 5.29 12.28 6.09
N TRP A 254 4.54 11.84 5.08
CA TRP A 254 4.38 12.60 3.83
C TRP A 254 3.61 13.88 4.02
N LEU A 255 2.55 13.85 4.83
CA LEU A 255 1.78 15.02 5.18
C LEU A 255 2.62 16.04 5.95
N LEU A 256 3.50 15.58 6.83
CA LEU A 256 4.42 16.44 7.58
C LEU A 256 5.48 17.04 6.66
N ALA A 257 6.13 16.23 5.82
CA ALA A 257 7.10 16.69 4.83
C ALA A 257 6.51 17.72 3.85
N SER A 258 5.23 17.56 3.49
CA SER A 258 4.49 18.50 2.63
C SER A 258 3.93 19.70 3.36
N LYS A 259 4.24 19.90 4.65
CA LYS A 259 3.74 20.98 5.50
C LYS A 259 2.21 21.09 5.53
N ARG A 260 1.49 19.98 5.29
CA ARG A 260 0.03 19.91 5.34
C ARG A 260 -0.52 19.69 6.74
N ILE A 261 0.31 19.18 7.64
CA ILE A 261 0.04 19.01 9.07
C ILE A 261 1.18 19.63 9.85
N THR A 262 0.96 19.92 11.13
CA THR A 262 1.99 20.50 11.99
C THR A 262 2.67 19.45 12.85
N HIS A 263 1.92 18.47 13.37
CA HIS A 263 2.49 17.45 14.25
C HIS A 263 2.00 16.06 13.87
N ILE A 264 2.75 15.04 14.30
CA ILE A 264 2.38 13.63 14.14
C ILE A 264 2.48 12.91 15.47
N ILE A 265 1.53 12.01 15.76
CA ILE A 265 1.58 11.09 16.89
C ILE A 265 1.60 9.66 16.35
N THR A 266 2.76 9.02 16.45
CA THR A 266 2.98 7.67 15.94
C THR A 266 4.19 7.00 16.61
N TYR A 267 4.47 5.76 16.23
CA TYR A 267 5.60 4.99 16.74
C TYR A 267 6.93 5.40 16.12
N ASP A 268 7.98 5.38 16.92
CA ASP A 268 9.38 5.60 16.51
C ASP A 268 9.85 4.67 15.38
N THR A 269 9.50 3.39 15.48
CA THR A 269 9.79 2.39 14.46
C THR A 269 9.28 2.79 13.08
N ILE A 270 8.19 3.56 12.99
CA ILE A 270 7.65 4.04 11.72
C ILE A 270 8.44 5.25 11.23
N ILE A 271 8.70 6.22 12.10
CA ILE A 271 9.42 7.46 11.74
C ILE A 271 10.84 7.18 11.26
N GLU A 272 11.54 6.26 11.92
CA GLU A 272 12.92 5.90 11.60
C GLU A 272 13.11 5.28 10.21
N ASN A 273 12.06 4.75 9.59
CA ASN A 273 12.12 4.24 8.21
C ASN A 273 12.12 5.37 7.16
N TYR A 274 11.90 6.61 7.57
CA TYR A 274 11.89 7.78 6.70
C TYR A 274 13.07 8.73 7.02
N PRO A 275 13.46 9.63 6.10
CA PRO A 275 14.52 10.59 6.37
C PRO A 275 14.13 11.44 7.57
N LYS A 276 15.12 12.03 8.24
CA LYS A 276 14.88 12.99 9.32
C LYS A 276 14.23 14.26 8.77
N ILE A 277 12.90 14.21 8.67
CA ILE A 277 12.03 15.31 8.27
C ILE A 277 11.31 15.95 9.47
N SER A 278 11.44 15.35 10.65
CA SER A 278 10.74 15.74 11.85
C SER A 278 11.67 15.76 13.06
N THR A 279 11.30 16.56 14.05
CA THR A 279 12.00 16.68 15.33
C THR A 279 11.13 16.07 16.42
N ARG A 280 11.69 15.12 17.16
CA ARG A 280 11.00 14.49 18.29
C ARG A 280 10.86 15.50 19.44
N ILE A 281 9.63 15.69 19.90
CA ILE A 281 9.30 16.57 21.03
C ILE A 281 9.23 15.75 22.33
N HIS A 282 8.49 14.64 22.34
CA HIS A 282 8.27 13.80 23.52
C HIS A 282 8.01 12.36 23.12
N GLN A 283 8.35 11.41 23.99
CA GLN A 283 8.12 9.99 23.76
C GLN A 283 7.86 9.22 25.07
N ILE A 284 7.11 8.13 24.97
CA ILE A 284 6.96 7.13 26.05
C ILE A 284 7.21 5.73 25.50
N ILE A 285 7.65 4.83 26.37
CA ILE A 285 7.82 3.42 26.05
C ILE A 285 6.45 2.73 25.98
N ASP A 286 6.21 1.93 24.95
CA ASP A 286 5.13 0.94 24.94
C ASP A 286 5.67 -0.45 25.33
N PRO A 287 5.44 -0.93 26.56
CA PRO A 287 6.01 -2.19 27.03
C PRO A 287 5.33 -3.43 26.45
N THR A 288 4.23 -3.25 25.71
CA THR A 288 3.36 -4.37 25.33
C THR A 288 3.70 -4.94 23.95
N ILE A 289 4.32 -4.13 23.08
CA ILE A 289 4.63 -4.49 21.70
C ILE A 289 6.13 -4.70 21.48
N TYR A 290 6.46 -5.45 20.44
CA TYR A 290 7.83 -5.73 20.01
C TYR A 290 7.86 -6.01 18.51
N LEU A 291 9.02 -5.85 17.86
CA LEU A 291 9.21 -6.11 16.44
C LEU A 291 9.91 -7.47 16.28
N ALA A 292 9.38 -8.34 15.43
CA ALA A 292 9.90 -9.69 15.25
C ALA A 292 10.02 -10.08 13.77
N LEU A 293 10.94 -11.01 13.48
CA LEU A 293 10.96 -11.78 12.25
C LEU A 293 10.08 -13.01 12.41
N ILE A 294 9.24 -13.23 11.41
CA ILE A 294 8.29 -14.33 11.35
C ILE A 294 8.54 -15.20 10.13
N SER A 295 8.17 -16.47 10.24
CA SER A 295 8.31 -17.49 9.20
C SER A 295 7.15 -18.47 9.24
N ARG A 296 7.03 -19.31 8.20
CA ARG A 296 6.13 -20.47 8.28
C ARG A 296 6.73 -21.51 9.22
N GLN A 297 5.89 -22.39 9.77
CA GLN A 297 6.35 -23.37 10.75
C GLN A 297 7.34 -24.37 10.14
N GLU A 298 7.12 -24.73 8.88
CA GLU A 298 7.90 -25.69 8.11
C GLU A 298 9.19 -25.13 7.49
N ASP A 299 9.32 -23.80 7.40
CA ASP A 299 10.47 -23.18 6.72
C ASP A 299 11.75 -23.34 7.55
N ILE A 300 12.80 -23.86 6.92
CA ILE A 300 14.14 -23.98 7.53
C ILE A 300 14.91 -22.68 7.27
N ILE A 301 15.36 -22.02 8.34
CA ILE A 301 16.03 -20.72 8.29
C ILE A 301 17.42 -20.89 8.87
N GLU A 302 18.41 -20.89 7.98
CA GLU A 302 19.82 -21.06 8.33
C GLU A 302 20.62 -19.89 7.72
N PRO A 303 20.71 -18.74 8.43
CA PRO A 303 21.39 -17.56 7.93
C PRO A 303 22.83 -17.83 7.49
N ASP A 304 23.52 -18.75 8.15
CA ASP A 304 24.89 -19.15 7.83
C ASP A 304 25.04 -19.75 6.42
N LYS A 305 23.99 -20.35 5.86
CA LYS A 305 24.00 -20.92 4.51
C LYS A 305 23.64 -19.90 3.42
N TRP A 306 23.21 -18.69 3.79
CA TRP A 306 22.88 -17.65 2.82
C TRP A 306 24.16 -17.12 2.17
N THR A 307 24.15 -17.01 0.85
CA THR A 307 25.29 -16.56 0.05
C THR A 307 24.81 -15.69 -1.10
N ASN A 308 25.75 -15.05 -1.81
CA ASN A 308 25.40 -14.21 -2.96
C ASN A 308 24.67 -14.94 -4.10
N LYS A 309 24.75 -16.26 -4.14
CA LYS A 309 24.06 -17.11 -5.14
C LYS A 309 22.72 -17.66 -4.64
N ASN A 310 22.53 -17.72 -3.33
CA ASN A 310 21.33 -18.26 -2.69
C ASN A 310 20.84 -17.28 -1.61
N LYS A 311 20.29 -16.17 -2.08
CA LYS A 311 19.79 -15.09 -1.23
C LYS A 311 18.32 -15.33 -0.91
N PRO A 312 17.91 -15.44 0.36
CA PRO A 312 16.50 -15.44 0.69
C PRO A 312 15.89 -14.09 0.35
N LEU A 313 14.61 -14.11 0.01
CA LEU A 313 13.81 -12.89 -0.09
C LEU A 313 13.05 -12.68 1.23
N ILE A 314 13.12 -11.47 1.75
CA ILE A 314 12.57 -11.09 3.05
C ILE A 314 11.65 -9.89 2.84
N ALA A 315 10.40 -10.05 3.24
CA ALA A 315 9.36 -9.04 3.20
C ALA A 315 9.52 -8.09 4.41
N SER A 316 9.62 -6.77 4.18
CA SER A 316 9.81 -5.84 5.29
C SER A 316 9.06 -4.52 5.14
N GLU A 317 8.35 -4.13 6.20
CA GLU A 317 7.85 -2.77 6.42
C GLU A 317 8.87 -1.91 7.19
N TYR A 318 9.78 -2.54 7.94
CA TYR A 318 10.73 -1.94 8.89
C TYR A 318 12.18 -2.15 8.46
N ILE A 319 12.51 -1.69 7.24
CA ILE A 319 13.82 -1.91 6.60
C ILE A 319 14.97 -1.41 7.45
N CYS A 320 14.86 -0.22 8.05
CA CYS A 320 15.95 0.36 8.83
C CYS A 320 16.26 -0.50 10.07
N GLN A 321 15.22 -0.94 10.78
CA GLN A 321 15.37 -1.78 11.97
C GLN A 321 15.90 -3.18 11.61
N LEU A 322 15.38 -3.76 10.52
CA LEU A 322 15.79 -5.08 10.08
C LEU A 322 17.22 -5.11 9.54
N THR A 323 17.61 -4.09 8.76
CA THR A 323 18.98 -3.94 8.26
C THR A 323 19.97 -3.83 9.42
N LYS A 324 19.64 -3.00 10.42
CA LYS A 324 20.45 -2.86 11.63
C LYS A 324 20.57 -4.18 12.39
N TYR A 325 19.45 -4.89 12.57
CA TYR A 325 19.44 -6.20 13.22
C TYR A 325 20.35 -7.21 12.50
N PHE A 326 20.31 -7.29 11.17
CA PHE A 326 21.18 -8.18 10.43
C PHE A 326 22.66 -7.78 10.52
N GLN A 327 22.97 -6.48 10.51
CA GLN A 327 24.32 -5.99 10.74
C GLN A 327 24.83 -6.39 12.14
N ASP A 328 24.02 -6.18 13.17
CA ASP A 328 24.36 -6.53 14.56
C ASP A 328 24.57 -8.06 14.74
N ASN A 329 23.95 -8.88 13.89
CA ASN A 329 24.10 -10.34 13.86
C ASN A 329 25.11 -10.85 12.81
N SER A 330 25.97 -9.98 12.26
CA SER A 330 27.00 -10.33 11.26
C SER A 330 26.46 -11.00 9.97
N ILE A 331 25.25 -10.60 9.55
CA ILE A 331 24.66 -11.04 8.28
C ILE A 331 24.81 -9.91 7.26
N ASP A 332 25.74 -10.08 6.33
CA ASP A 332 26.03 -9.08 5.30
C ASP A 332 24.85 -8.84 4.34
N SER A 333 24.68 -7.57 3.95
CA SER A 333 23.58 -7.12 3.09
C SER A 333 23.54 -7.74 1.69
N ASP A 334 24.64 -8.33 1.22
CA ASP A 334 24.68 -9.04 -0.05
C ASP A 334 24.10 -10.46 0.07
N ARG A 335 24.00 -11.03 1.26
CA ARG A 335 23.52 -12.41 1.50
C ARG A 335 22.01 -12.56 1.47
N TYR A 336 21.24 -11.48 1.44
CA TYR A 336 19.77 -11.51 1.42
C TYR A 336 19.19 -10.43 0.50
N HIS A 337 17.90 -10.53 0.19
CA HIS A 337 17.13 -9.49 -0.47
C HIS A 337 16.03 -8.99 0.45
N LEU A 338 16.02 -7.67 0.70
CA LEU A 338 14.90 -6.99 1.35
C LEU A 338 13.97 -6.42 0.28
N ASP A 339 12.70 -6.75 0.40
CA ASP A 339 11.63 -6.17 -0.41
C ASP A 339 10.82 -5.22 0.47
N GLU A 340 10.77 -3.94 0.07
CA GLU A 340 10.03 -2.90 0.79
C GLU A 340 8.55 -3.01 0.48
N LEU A 341 7.73 -3.21 1.51
CA LEU A 341 6.30 -3.45 1.32
C LEU A 341 5.43 -2.33 1.91
N SER A 342 4.36 -2.03 1.19
CA SER A 342 3.28 -1.15 1.65
C SER A 342 2.09 -2.00 2.11
N GLY A 343 2.07 -2.35 3.41
CA GLY A 343 1.01 -3.13 4.03
C GLY A 343 1.56 -4.36 4.74
N SER A 344 0.69 -5.12 5.42
CA SER A 344 1.07 -6.20 6.35
C SER A 344 2.03 -7.21 5.72
N SER A 345 3.30 -7.18 6.14
CA SER A 345 4.33 -8.16 5.73
C SER A 345 3.90 -9.61 5.99
N GLU A 346 3.15 -9.86 7.07
CA GLU A 346 2.59 -11.19 7.39
C GLU A 346 1.74 -11.75 6.23
N ALA A 347 0.95 -10.91 5.58
CA ALA A 347 0.09 -11.31 4.47
C ALA A 347 0.89 -11.78 3.24
N PHE A 348 2.07 -11.21 2.99
CA PHE A 348 2.93 -11.65 1.89
C PHE A 348 3.52 -13.02 2.18
N LEU A 349 3.90 -13.29 3.42
CA LEU A 349 4.40 -14.60 3.82
C LEU A 349 3.32 -15.69 3.67
N ILE A 350 2.05 -15.37 3.96
CA ILE A 350 0.93 -16.31 3.82
C ILE A 350 0.58 -16.56 2.36
N ASN A 351 0.46 -15.51 1.56
CA ASN A 351 -0.13 -15.60 0.22
C ASN A 351 0.88 -15.98 -0.88
N THR A 352 2.19 -15.96 -0.62
CA THR A 352 3.20 -16.37 -1.59
C THR A 352 4.35 -17.11 -0.95
N LYS A 353 4.83 -18.18 -1.60
CA LYS A 353 6.03 -18.93 -1.19
C LYS A 353 7.35 -18.24 -1.54
N LYS A 354 7.29 -17.05 -2.17
CA LYS A 354 8.47 -16.30 -2.61
C LYS A 354 9.33 -15.80 -1.44
N TYR A 355 8.69 -15.40 -0.34
CA TYR A 355 9.39 -14.87 0.84
C TYR A 355 9.68 -15.98 1.84
N LEU A 356 10.90 -15.98 2.38
CA LEU A 356 11.33 -16.86 3.46
C LEU A 356 10.98 -16.28 4.84
N LEU A 357 11.11 -14.97 4.97
CA LEU A 357 10.89 -14.23 6.21
C LEU A 357 10.04 -12.99 5.97
N ALA A 358 9.33 -12.56 7.00
CA ALA A 358 8.65 -11.28 7.06
C ALA A 358 8.91 -10.61 8.41
N ASP A 359 8.83 -9.28 8.50
CA ASP A 359 8.78 -8.59 9.79
C ASP A 359 7.34 -8.37 10.29
N ALA A 360 7.16 -8.23 11.60
CA ALA A 360 5.84 -7.98 12.18
C ALA A 360 5.94 -7.27 13.52
N ILE A 361 5.09 -6.26 13.75
CA ILE A 361 4.84 -5.73 15.10
C ILE A 361 3.87 -6.65 15.83
N VAL A 362 4.35 -7.23 16.93
CA VAL A 362 3.65 -8.23 17.71
C VAL A 362 3.21 -7.67 19.05
N HIS A 363 1.93 -7.89 19.39
CA HIS A 363 1.36 -7.59 20.71
C HIS A 363 1.10 -8.89 21.49
N THR A 364 0.08 -9.66 21.08
CA THR A 364 -0.30 -10.94 21.72
C THR A 364 0.19 -12.18 20.95
N GLY A 365 0.66 -12.02 19.71
CA GLY A 365 1.03 -13.14 18.84
C GLY A 365 -0.15 -13.92 18.23
N ARG A 366 -1.41 -13.58 18.58
CA ARG A 366 -2.60 -14.30 18.08
C ARG A 366 -2.69 -14.32 16.56
N THR A 367 -2.39 -13.20 15.89
CA THR A 367 -2.43 -13.08 14.42
C THR A 367 -1.41 -14.00 13.73
N ILE A 368 -0.22 -14.14 14.32
CA ILE A 368 0.84 -15.03 13.83
C ILE A 368 0.38 -16.48 13.97
N GLN A 369 -0.12 -16.84 15.15
CA GLN A 369 -0.61 -18.20 15.43
C GLN A 369 -1.81 -18.58 14.56
N SER A 370 -2.79 -17.68 14.38
CA SER A 370 -3.98 -17.95 13.56
C SER A 370 -3.66 -18.19 12.08
N ASN A 371 -2.52 -17.69 11.62
CA ASN A 371 -2.06 -17.83 10.24
C ASN A 371 -1.01 -18.94 10.05
N ASN A 372 -0.85 -19.84 11.04
CA ASN A 372 0.15 -20.91 11.02
C ASN A 372 1.59 -20.41 10.81
N LEU A 373 1.88 -19.22 11.32
CA LEU A 373 3.23 -18.65 11.32
C LEU A 373 3.88 -18.87 12.69
N ARG A 374 5.20 -18.69 12.74
CA ARG A 374 5.98 -18.68 13.97
C ARG A 374 6.85 -17.42 14.05
N ILE A 375 7.13 -17.00 15.27
CA ILE A 375 8.19 -16.02 15.52
C ILE A 375 9.50 -16.79 15.41
N TRP A 376 10.35 -16.36 14.48
CA TRP A 376 11.70 -16.88 14.37
C TRP A 376 12.60 -16.15 15.37
N ASN A 377 12.81 -14.85 15.18
CA ASN A 377 13.67 -14.03 16.03
C ASN A 377 13.00 -12.69 16.40
N ILE A 378 13.44 -12.09 17.50
CA ILE A 378 13.02 -10.75 17.92
C ILE A 378 14.02 -9.73 17.39
N ILE A 379 13.53 -8.73 16.63
CA ILE A 379 14.33 -7.62 16.09
C ILE A 379 14.46 -6.54 17.16
N ILE A 380 13.34 -6.07 17.72
CA ILE A 380 13.28 -5.08 18.80
C ILE A 380 12.46 -5.69 19.94
N PRO A 381 13.04 -5.89 21.14
CA PRO A 381 12.33 -6.48 22.27
C PRO A 381 11.29 -5.53 22.88
N LYS A 382 10.44 -6.09 23.74
CA LYS A 382 9.46 -5.31 24.51
C LYS A 382 10.16 -4.25 25.35
N GLY A 383 9.54 -3.07 25.45
CA GLY A 383 10.08 -1.95 26.22
C GLY A 383 11.10 -1.08 25.48
N GLN A 384 11.33 -1.33 24.18
CA GLN A 384 12.22 -0.49 23.35
C GLN A 384 11.49 0.25 22.22
N ILE A 385 10.20 0.02 22.05
CA ILE A 385 9.37 0.72 21.05
C ILE A 385 8.66 1.88 21.75
N HIS A 386 8.68 3.06 21.13
CA HIS A 386 8.15 4.28 21.72
C HIS A 386 7.00 4.86 20.90
N ILE A 387 5.97 5.35 21.60
CA ILE A 387 4.99 6.27 21.02
C ILE A 387 5.55 7.67 21.22
N GLN A 388 5.54 8.48 20.16
CA GLN A 388 6.12 9.82 20.20
C GLN A 388 5.29 10.85 19.44
N ILE A 389 5.51 12.11 19.82
CA ILE A 389 5.06 13.28 19.08
C ILE A 389 6.23 13.98 18.43
N ASN A 390 6.09 14.29 17.15
CA ASN A 390 7.08 15.00 16.36
C ASN A 390 6.46 16.23 15.67
N LEU A 391 7.32 17.23 15.43
CA LEU A 391 7.08 18.45 14.64
C LEU A 391 7.87 18.42 13.35
#